data_AF-A0A1H4QEM6-F1
#
_entry.id   AF-A0A1H4QEM6-F1
#
_cell.length_a   1.000
_cell.length_b   1.000
_cell.length_c   1.000
_cell.angle_alpha   90.00
_cell.angle_beta   90.00
_cell.angle_gamma   90.00
#
_symmetry.space_group_name_H-M   'P 1'
#
loop_
_entity.id
_entity.type
_entity.pdbx_description
1 polymer ?
#
loop_
_entity_poly.entity_id
_entity_poly.type
_entity_poly.pdbx_seq_one_letter_code
_entity_poly.pdbx_strand_id
1 'polypeptide(L)'
;MAAMAVPGVVKEKILHAFDPLIDLAISLSYPIAGVMIAGGCLFVMTGNREKGMQMLQNAAIGYILVQLSPMLLNLLVGVGGTVS
;
A
#
# COMPACT_ATOMS: atom_id res chain seq x y z
N MET A 1 -28.33 25.10 21.11
CA MET A 1 -27.28 24.55 22.00
C MET A 1 -27.27 23.05 21.78
N ALA A 2 -26.42 22.59 20.85
CA ALA A 2 -25.25 21.77 21.16
C ALA A 2 -25.59 20.32 21.54
N ALA A 3 -25.81 19.47 20.53
CA ALA A 3 -25.76 18.01 20.67
C ALA A 3 -25.17 17.36 19.40
N MET A 4 -23.92 17.71 19.11
CA MET A 4 -22.84 16.79 18.73
C MET A 4 -23.13 15.68 17.69
N ALA A 5 -23.55 16.03 16.47
CA ALA A 5 -23.32 15.18 15.30
C ALA A 5 -21.86 15.35 14.83
N VAL A 6 -20.89 14.87 15.63
CA VAL A 6 -19.44 14.97 15.37
C VAL A 6 -18.70 13.62 15.29
N PRO A 7 -19.31 12.43 15.03
CA PRO A 7 -18.51 11.22 14.74
C PRO A 7 -18.21 11.01 13.25
N GLY A 8 -19.12 11.39 12.33
CA GLY A 8 -18.97 11.12 10.89
C GLY A 8 -17.94 12.01 10.19
N VAL A 9 -18.05 13.32 10.39
CA VAL A 9 -17.19 14.34 9.72
C VAL A 9 -15.71 14.21 10.13
N VAL A 10 -15.45 13.74 11.35
CA VAL A 10 -14.07 13.54 11.85
C VAL A 10 -13.45 12.29 11.23
N LYS A 11 -14.21 11.18 11.08
CA LYS A 11 -13.74 9.98 10.37
C LYS A 11 -13.41 10.28 8.91
N GLU A 12 -14.30 10.95 8.17
CA GLU A 12 -14.06 11.33 6.78
C GLU A 12 -12.82 12.22 6.62
N LYS A 13 -12.62 13.20 7.51
CA LYS A 13 -11.41 14.05 7.47
C LYS A 13 -10.13 13.30 7.77
N ILE A 14 -10.16 12.33 8.68
CA ILE A 14 -9.00 11.50 8.99
C ILE A 14 -8.67 10.60 7.80
N LEU A 15 -9.67 9.97 7.19
CA LEU A 15 -9.47 9.10 6.02
C LEU A 15 -8.93 9.88 4.81
N HIS A 16 -9.52 11.05 4.50
CA HIS A 16 -9.02 11.92 3.46
C HIS A 16 -7.61 12.47 3.72
N ALA A 17 -7.21 12.59 4.99
CA ALA A 17 -5.84 12.99 5.33
C ALA A 17 -4.82 11.86 5.10
N PHE A 18 -5.25 10.60 5.03
CA PHE A 18 -4.39 9.45 4.71
C PHE A 18 -4.27 9.18 3.21
N ASP A 19 -5.22 9.64 2.38
CA ASP A 19 -5.12 9.57 0.91
C ASP A 19 -3.76 10.05 0.36
N PRO A 20 -3.25 11.25 0.71
CA PRO A 20 -1.94 11.70 0.21
C PRO A 20 -0.78 10.84 0.69
N LEU A 21 -0.90 10.21 1.86
CA LEU A 21 0.12 9.30 2.38
C LEU A 21 0.15 7.97 1.60
N ILE A 22 -1.03 7.46 1.23
CA ILE A 22 -1.18 6.24 0.43
C ILE A 22 -0.68 6.48 -0.99
N ASP A 23 -1.05 7.60 -1.60
CA ASP A 23 -0.55 7.99 -2.93
C ASP A 23 0.97 8.14 -2.95
N LEU A 24 1.55 8.71 -1.88
CA LEU A 24 2.99 8.79 -1.73
C LEU A 24 3.61 7.39 -1.63
N ALA A 25 3.04 6.50 -0.81
CA ALA A 25 3.50 5.12 -0.70
C ALA A 25 3.45 4.37 -2.04
N ILE A 26 2.37 4.53 -2.81
CA ILE A 26 2.20 3.94 -4.15
C ILE A 26 3.22 4.51 -5.14
N SER A 27 3.37 5.84 -5.17
CA SER A 27 4.30 6.51 -6.09
C SER A 27 5.77 6.14 -5.84
N LEU A 28 6.15 5.89 -4.59
CA LEU A 28 7.47 5.38 -4.22
C LEU A 28 7.60 3.87 -4.45
N SER A 29 6.51 3.11 -4.36
CA SER A 29 6.52 1.67 -4.57
C SER A 29 7.00 1.30 -5.98
N TYR A 30 6.65 2.09 -6.99
CA TYR A 30 7.05 1.87 -8.38
C TYR A 30 8.58 1.88 -8.61
N PRO A 31 9.32 2.95 -8.25
CA PRO A 31 10.78 2.96 -8.39
C PRO A 31 11.46 1.93 -7.49
N ILE A 32 10.94 1.67 -6.28
CA ILE A 32 11.51 0.66 -5.38
C ILE A 32 11.38 -0.74 -5.99
N ALA A 33 10.21 -1.09 -6.53
CA ALA A 33 10.00 -2.35 -7.23
C ALA A 33 10.92 -2.48 -8.44
N GLY A 34 11.10 -1.39 -9.22
CA GLY A 34 12.02 -1.35 -10.35
C GLY A 34 13.46 -1.67 -9.95
N VAL A 35 13.98 -1.05 -8.89
CA VAL A 35 15.34 -1.29 -8.38
C VAL A 35 15.48 -2.71 -7.84
N MET A 36 14.48 -3.22 -7.11
CA MET A 36 14.52 -4.57 -6.53
C MET A 36 14.44 -5.67 -7.61
N ILE A 37 13.64 -5.46 -8.65
CA ILE A 37 13.55 -6.38 -9.80
C ILE A 37 14.87 -6.37 -10.58
N ALA A 38 15.41 -5.18 -10.89
CA ALA A 38 16.70 -5.06 -11.56
C ALA A 38 17.84 -5.72 -10.75
N GLY A 39 17.89 -5.47 -9.44
CA GLY A 39 18.85 -6.10 -8.54
C GLY A 39 18.69 -7.63 -8.47
N GLY A 40 17.45 -8.12 -8.38
CA GLY A 40 17.15 -9.55 -8.41
C GLY A 40 17.59 -10.21 -9.72
N CYS A 41 17.32 -9.58 -10.86
CA CYS A 41 17.77 -10.04 -12.18
C CYS A 41 19.31 -10.09 -12.27
N LEU A 42 20.02 -9.07 -11.79
CA LEU A 42 21.49 -9.07 -11.75
C LEU A 42 22.04 -10.21 -10.88
N PHE A 43 21.42 -10.50 -9.74
CA PHE A 43 21.76 -11.65 -8.90
C PHE A 43 21.55 -13.00 -9.62
N VAL A 44 20.45 -13.13 -10.37
CA VAL A 44 20.19 -14.32 -11.21
C VAL A 44 21.25 -14.47 -12.30
N MET A 45 21.65 -13.38 -12.96
CA MET A 45 22.67 -13.39 -14.02
C MET A 45 24.08 -13.73 -13.49
N THR A 46 24.38 -13.39 -12.24
CA THR A 46 25.67 -13.70 -11.59
C THR A 46 25.75 -15.16 -11.10
N GLY A 47 24.74 -15.99 -11.40
CA GLY A 47 24.68 -17.41 -11.03
C GLY A 47 24.06 -17.66 -9.65
N ASN A 48 23.66 -16.61 -8.92
CA ASN A 48 23.06 -16.72 -7.60
C ASN A 48 21.53 -16.68 -7.70
N ARG A 49 20.97 -17.64 -8.45
CA ARG A 49 19.56 -17.70 -8.84
C ARG A 49 18.62 -17.74 -7.65
N GLU A 50 18.99 -18.42 -6.57
CA GLU A 50 18.14 -18.59 -5.39
C GLU A 50 17.88 -17.26 -4.67
N LYS A 51 18.94 -16.47 -4.43
CA LYS A 51 18.81 -15.10 -3.90
C LYS A 51 18.11 -14.17 -4.87
N GLY A 52 18.42 -14.23 -6.17
CA GLY A 52 17.79 -13.38 -7.16
C GLY A 52 16.28 -13.64 -7.31
N MET A 53 15.86 -14.89 -7.32
CA MET A 53 14.45 -15.28 -7.35
C MET A 53 13.72 -14.94 -6.05
N GLN A 54 14.39 -15.07 -4.89
CA GLN A 54 13.82 -14.65 -3.61
C GLN A 54 13.60 -13.13 -3.57
N MET A 55 14.57 -12.35 -4.07
CA MET A 55 14.47 -10.89 -4.16
C MET A 55 13.34 -10.46 -5.09
N LEU A 56 13.19 -11.11 -6.24
CA LEU A 56 12.10 -10.87 -7.19
C LEU A 56 10.72 -11.15 -6.57
N GLN A 57 10.56 -12.31 -5.90
CA GLN A 57 9.30 -12.68 -5.26
C GLN A 57 8.93 -11.71 -4.14
N ASN A 58 9.89 -11.37 -3.27
CA ASN A 58 9.66 -10.42 -2.19
C ASN A 58 9.28 -9.04 -2.71
N ALA A 59 9.92 -8.58 -3.79
CA ALA A 59 9.58 -7.33 -4.45
C ALA A 59 8.17 -7.34 -5.05
N ALA A 60 7.80 -8.42 -5.73
CA ALA A 60 6.48 -8.57 -6.33
C ALA A 60 5.37 -8.60 -5.27
N ILE A 61 5.55 -9.38 -4.20
CA ILE A 61 4.59 -9.46 -3.10
C ILE A 61 4.46 -8.10 -2.41
N GLY A 62 5.58 -7.44 -2.09
CA GLY A 62 5.58 -6.12 -1.47
C GLY A 62 4.86 -5.07 -2.30
N TYR A 63 5.13 -5.01 -3.61
CA TYR A 63 4.47 -4.07 -4.52
C TYR A 63 2.96 -4.32 -4.61
N ILE A 64 2.54 -5.59 -4.78
CA ILE A 64 1.12 -5.96 -4.85
C ILE A 64 0.40 -5.58 -3.56
N LEU A 65 1.01 -5.83 -2.39
CA LEU A 65 0.40 -5.49 -1.10
C LEU A 65 0.21 -3.97 -0.94
N VAL A 66 1.17 -3.16 -1.37
CA VAL A 66 1.02 -1.69 -1.37
C VAL A 66 -0.12 -1.27 -2.31
N GLN A 67 -0.23 -1.91 -3.48
CA GLN A 67 -1.30 -1.65 -4.44
C GLN A 67 -2.69 -2.08 -3.96
N LEU A 68 -2.78 -3.14 -3.13
CA LEU A 68 -4.03 -3.61 -2.53
C LEU A 68 -4.41 -2.84 -1.27
N SER A 69 -3.47 -2.15 -0.62
CA SER A 69 -3.73 -1.33 0.58
C SER A 69 -4.89 -0.32 0.41
N PRO A 70 -5.03 0.44 -0.70
CA PRO A 70 -6.18 1.33 -0.88
C PRO A 70 -7.50 0.57 -0.96
N MET A 71 -7.55 -0.61 -1.60
CA MET A 71 -8.78 -1.42 -1.63
C MET A 71 -9.16 -1.92 -0.24
N LEU A 72 -8.18 -2.39 0.54
CA LEU A 72 -8.40 -2.85 1.91
C LEU A 72 -8.89 -1.70 2.80
N LEU A 73 -8.30 -0.51 2.67
CA LEU A 73 -8.73 0.68 3.41
C LEU A 73 -10.16 1.10 3.01
N ASN A 74 -10.48 1.13 1.72
CA ASN A 74 -11.84 1.42 1.25
C ASN A 74 -12.85 0.37 1.76
N LEU A 75 -12.48 -0.91 1.80
CA LEU A 75 -13.32 -1.97 2.36
C LEU A 75 -13.55 -1.78 3.87
N LEU A 76 -12.51 -1.43 4.63
CA LEU A 76 -12.63 -1.13 6.06
C LEU A 76 -13.54 0.09 6.32
N VAL A 77 -13.42 1.13 5.50
CA VAL A 77 -14.28 2.32 5.60
C VAL A 77 -15.73 2.01 5.22
N GLY A 78 -15.93 1.26 4.13
CA GLY A 78 -17.25 0.86 3.65
C GLY A 78 -18.01 -0.02 4.64
N VAL A 79 -17.33 -0.94 5.33
CA VAL A 79 -17.94 -1.75 6.40
C VAL A 79 -18.12 -0.95 7.69
N GLY A 80 -17.21 -0.03 8.02
CA GLY A 80 -17.32 0.83 9.20
C GLY A 80 -18.45 1.88 9.14
N GLY A 81 -18.99 2.14 7.95
CA GLY A 81 -20.12 3.06 7.73
C GLY A 81 -21.50 2.39 7.70
N THR A 82 -21.59 1.07 7.53
CA THR A 82 -22.86 0.33 7.52
C THR A 82 -23.26 -0.22 8.90
N VAL A 83 -22.39 -0.08 9.90
CA VAL A 83 -22.63 -0.42 11.31
C VAL A 83 -22.47 0.84 12.18
N SER A 84 -23.26 1.87 11.94
CA SER A 84 -23.49 3.00 12.86
C SER A 84 -24.82 3.66 12.56
#